data_AF-A0A367PM33-F1
#
_entry.id   AF-A0A367PM33-F1
#
_cell.length_a   1.000
_cell.length_b   1.000
_cell.length_c   1.000
_cell.angle_alpha   90.00
_cell.angle_beta   90.00
_cell.angle_gamma   90.00
#
_symmetry.space_group_name_H-M   'P 1'
#
loop_
_entity.id
_entity.type
_entity.pdbx_description
1 polymer ?
#
loop_
_entity_poly.entity_id
_entity_poly.type
_entity_poly.pdbx_seq_one_letter_code
_entity_poly.pdbx_strand_id
1 'polypeptide(L)'
;MLLLLPVLPTPEFWITLGNYVGLYSIVAIGLVLLTGVGGMTSFGQAAFVGLGAYSTAYLTTQFGLSPWFCLLVGLVITMASAYV
;
A
#
# COMPACT_ATOMS: atom_id res chain seq x y z
N MET A 1 -5.52 9.65 12.75
CA MET A 1 -6.04 8.84 13.88
C MET A 1 -5.14 7.64 14.21
N LEU A 2 -4.63 6.89 13.22
CA LEU A 2 -3.74 5.74 13.45
C LEU A 2 -2.38 6.09 14.09
N LEU A 3 -1.89 7.33 13.92
CA LEU A 3 -0.58 7.78 14.42
C LEU A 3 -0.47 7.83 15.96
N LEU A 4 -1.60 7.88 16.67
CA LEU A 4 -1.66 7.99 18.13
C LEU A 4 -1.97 6.66 18.84
N LEU A 5 -2.42 5.64 18.09
CA LEU A 5 -2.73 4.32 18.65
C LEU A 5 -1.53 3.60 19.28
N PRO A 6 -0.30 3.68 18.73
CA PRO A 6 0.87 3.03 19.34
C PRO A 6 1.26 3.61 20.71
N VAL A 7 0.79 4.81 21.04
CA VAL A 7 1.12 5.52 22.30
C VAL A 7 0.13 5.15 23.41
N LEU A 8 -1.06 4.66 23.04
CA LEU A 8 -2.05 4.16 23.98
C LEU A 8 -1.80 2.66 24.25
N PRO A 9 -2.15 2.13 25.44
CA PRO A 9 -2.07 0.70 25.75
C PRO A 9 -3.13 -0.08 24.95
N THR A 10 -2.94 -0.15 23.64
CA THR A 10 -3.84 -0.81 22.70
C THR A 10 -3.29 -2.18 22.34
N PRO A 11 -4.14 -3.23 22.30
CA PRO A 11 -3.71 -4.57 21.89
C PRO A 11 -3.16 -4.58 20.46
N GLU A 12 -2.09 -5.34 20.21
CA GLU A 12 -1.43 -5.46 18.90
C GLU A 12 -2.39 -5.85 17.75
N PHE A 13 -3.43 -6.60 18.07
CA PHE A 13 -4.51 -6.96 17.13
C PHE A 13 -5.15 -5.73 16.50
N TRP A 14 -5.52 -4.72 17.30
CA TRP A 14 -6.20 -3.52 16.81
C TRP A 14 -5.26 -2.63 15.99
N ILE A 15 -3.98 -2.61 16.34
CA ILE A 15 -2.94 -1.90 15.57
C ILE A 15 -2.78 -2.56 14.19
N THR A 16 -2.68 -3.89 14.15
CA THR A 16 -2.54 -4.65 12.90
C THR A 16 -3.79 -4.51 12.02
N LEU A 17 -4.98 -4.65 12.61
CA LEU A 17 -6.24 -4.49 11.91
C LEU A 17 -6.39 -3.06 11.35
N GLY A 18 -6.05 -2.05 12.15
CA GLY A 18 -6.07 -0.65 11.73
C GLY A 18 -5.10 -0.35 10.58
N ASN A 19 -3.90 -0.95 10.59
CA ASN A 19 -2.96 -0.89 9.48
C ASN A 19 -3.55 -1.48 8.20
N TYR A 20 -4.18 -2.65 8.27
CA TYR A 20 -4.85 -3.24 7.10
C TYR A 20 -5.99 -2.37 6.59
N VAL A 21 -6.84 -1.86 7.48
CA VAL A 21 -7.94 -0.95 7.09
C VAL A 21 -7.38 0.28 6.39
N GLY A 22 -6.35 0.93 6.95
CA GLY A 22 -5.71 2.09 6.33
C GLY A 22 -5.13 1.78 4.95
N LEU A 23 -4.42 0.65 4.82
CA LEU A 23 -3.86 0.20 3.55
C LEU A 23 -4.96 -0.01 2.50
N TYR A 24 -6.00 -0.79 2.80
CA TYR A 24 -7.09 -1.06 1.87
C TYR A 24 -7.91 0.19 1.53
N SER A 25 -8.04 1.13 2.46
CA SER A 25 -8.73 2.41 2.23
C SER A 25 -8.04 3.22 1.13
N ILE A 26 -6.70 3.27 1.12
CA ILE A 26 -5.93 3.97 0.08
C ILE A 26 -6.20 3.34 -1.29
N VAL A 27 -6.22 2.00 -1.36
CA VAL A 27 -6.53 1.27 -2.61
C VAL A 27 -7.96 1.57 -3.09
N ALA A 28 -8.93 1.55 -2.17
CA ALA A 28 -10.33 1.81 -2.46
C ALA A 28 -10.57 3.25 -2.95
N ILE A 29 -9.90 4.24 -2.36
CA ILE A 29 -9.96 5.64 -2.83
C ILE A 29 -9.41 5.74 -4.26
N GLY A 30 -8.27 5.11 -4.54
CA GLY A 30 -7.70 5.08 -5.90
C GLY A 30 -8.65 4.44 -6.92
N LEU A 31 -9.34 3.36 -6.53
CA LEU A 31 -10.33 2.70 -7.37
C LEU A 31 -11.55 3.60 -7.64
N VAL A 32 -12.07 4.28 -6.63
CA VAL A 32 -13.21 5.21 -6.77
C VAL A 32 -12.83 6.42 -7.65
N LEU A 33 -11.60 6.91 -7.55
CA LEU A 33 -11.14 7.99 -8.43
C LEU A 33 -11.14 7.55 -9.90
N LEU A 34 -10.66 6.35 -10.21
CA LEU A 34 -10.62 5.86 -11.60
C LEU A 34 -12.00 5.47 -12.14
N THR A 35 -12.77 4.72 -11.36
CA THR A 35 -14.08 4.19 -11.79
C THR A 35 -15.19 5.23 -11.68
N GLY A 36 -15.19 6.04 -10.62
CA GLY A 36 -16.21 7.05 -10.35
C GLY A 36 -15.95 8.37 -11.08
N VAL A 37 -14.73 8.91 -11.00
CA VAL A 37 -14.40 10.22 -11.62
C VAL A 37 -13.87 10.05 -13.05
N GLY A 38 -13.01 9.06 -13.27
CA GLY A 38 -12.43 8.77 -14.59
C GLY A 38 -13.32 7.94 -15.53
N GLY A 39 -14.42 7.36 -15.03
CA GLY A 39 -15.35 6.53 -15.81
C GLY A 39 -14.74 5.25 -16.40
N MET A 40 -13.52 4.88 -16.00
CA MET A 40 -12.77 3.75 -16.57
C MET A 40 -12.45 2.73 -15.47
N THR A 41 -12.89 1.49 -15.67
CA THR A 41 -12.45 0.35 -14.86
C THR A 41 -11.07 -0.11 -15.34
N SER A 42 -10.02 0.48 -14.78
CA SER A 42 -8.64 0.06 -15.06
C SER A 42 -8.25 -1.16 -14.23
N PHE A 43 -8.11 -2.32 -14.87
CA PHE A 43 -7.57 -3.53 -14.25
C PHE A 43 -6.09 -3.38 -13.86
N GLY A 44 -5.36 -2.49 -14.53
CA GLY A 44 -3.95 -2.21 -14.22
C GLY A 44 -3.77 -1.54 -12.87
N GLN A 45 -4.74 -0.76 -12.38
CA GLN A 45 -4.59 -0.07 -11.09
C GLN A 45 -4.47 -1.03 -9.92
N ALA A 46 -5.36 -2.02 -9.82
CA ALA A 46 -5.28 -3.02 -8.76
C ALA A 46 -3.97 -3.83 -8.85
N ALA A 47 -3.53 -4.17 -10.06
CA ALA A 47 -2.28 -4.89 -10.30
C ALA A 47 -1.05 -4.08 -9.86
N PHE A 48 -0.94 -2.81 -10.26
CA PHE A 48 0.22 -1.96 -9.94
C PHE A 48 0.26 -1.53 -8.47
N VAL A 49 -0.91 -1.29 -7.86
CA VAL A 49 -1.02 -1.00 -6.42
C VAL A 49 -0.59 -2.22 -5.60
N GLY A 50 -1.06 -3.42 -5.98
CA GLY A 50 -0.65 -4.66 -5.34
C GLY A 50 0.85 -4.95 -5.47
N LEU A 51 1.40 -4.77 -6.68
CA LEU A 51 2.81 -5.03 -6.96
C LEU A 51 3.74 -4.11 -6.14
N GLY A 52 3.43 -2.81 -6.07
CA GLY A 52 4.22 -1.84 -5.32
C GLY A 52 4.13 -2.07 -3.81
N ALA A 53 2.92 -2.31 -3.30
CA ALA A 53 2.69 -2.58 -1.88
C ALA A 53 3.38 -3.89 -1.44
N TYR A 54 3.22 -4.97 -2.21
CA TYR A 54 3.84 -6.26 -1.90
C TYR A 54 5.36 -6.19 -1.96
N SER A 55 5.94 -5.59 -3.00
CA SER A 55 7.40 -5.46 -3.13
C SER A 55 7.99 -4.65 -1.97
N THR A 56 7.33 -3.57 -1.58
CA THR A 56 7.74 -2.74 -0.44
C THR A 56 7.67 -3.52 0.88
N ALA A 57 6.55 -4.22 1.12
CA ALA A 57 6.34 -5.00 2.34
C ALA A 57 7.32 -6.18 2.43
N TYR A 58 7.55 -6.88 1.33
CA TYR A 58 8.50 -7.99 1.26
C TYR A 58 9.93 -7.53 1.54
N LEU A 59 10.38 -6.44 0.89
CA LEU A 59 11.71 -5.90 1.12
C LEU A 59 11.92 -5.41 2.55
N THR A 60 10.88 -4.78 3.13
CA THR A 60 10.93 -4.28 4.51
C THR A 60 10.97 -5.43 5.53
N THR A 61 10.18 -6.49 5.30
CA THR A 61 10.03 -7.60 6.27
C THR A 61 11.13 -8.65 6.17
N GLN A 62 11.61 -8.97 4.96
CA GLN A 62 12.64 -10.00 4.76
C GLN A 62 14.06 -9.46 4.90
N PHE A 63 14.33 -8.25 4.40
CA PHE A 63 15.68 -7.68 4.42
C PHE A 63 15.88 -6.66 5.56
N GLY A 64 14.84 -6.37 6.34
CA GLY A 64 14.91 -5.42 7.46
C GLY A 64 15.29 -4.00 7.05
N LEU A 65 15.16 -3.69 5.75
CA LEU A 65 15.53 -2.41 5.18
C LEU A 65 14.52 -1.31 5.58
N SER A 66 14.97 -0.06 5.53
CA SER A 66 14.10 1.08 5.84
C SER A 66 12.86 1.08 4.95
N PRO A 67 11.63 1.20 5.53
CA PRO A 67 10.38 1.18 4.77
C PRO A 67 10.35 2.22 3.63
N TRP A 68 11.00 3.37 3.84
CA TRP A 68 11.06 4.46 2.87
C TRP A 68 11.93 4.13 1.65
N PHE A 69 13.02 3.41 1.88
CA PHE A 69 13.88 2.93 0.78
C PHE A 69 13.17 1.81 0.02
N CYS A 70 12.56 0.86 0.74
CA CYS A 70 11.77 -0.21 0.13
C CYS A 70 10.60 0.33 -0.69
N LEU A 71 9.98 1.43 -0.26
CA LEU A 71 8.90 2.10 -0.99
C LEU A 71 9.41 2.60 -2.34
N LEU A 72 10.54 3.32 -2.37
CA LEU A 72 11.13 3.78 -3.63
C LEU A 72 11.46 2.62 -4.56
N VAL A 73 12.04 1.55 -4.03
CA VAL A 73 12.34 0.34 -4.83
C VAL A 73 11.06 -0.29 -5.37
N GLY A 74 10.01 -0.44 -4.54
CA GLY A 74 8.71 -0.94 -4.99
C GLY A 74 8.09 -0.09 -6.09
N LEU A 75 8.23 1.23 -6.00
CA LEU A 75 7.75 2.18 -7.01
C LEU A 75 8.51 2.01 -8.34
N VAL A 76 9.83 1.84 -8.29
CA VAL A 76 10.66 1.56 -9.47
C VAL A 76 10.29 0.22 -10.11
N ILE A 77 10.07 -0.83 -9.32
CA ILE A 77 9.63 -2.14 -9.80
C ILE A 77 8.27 -2.02 -10.52
N THR A 78 7.32 -1.30 -9.92
CA THR A 78 6.01 -1.05 -10.54
C THR A 78 6.15 -0.28 -11.85
N MET A 79 6.95 0.78 -11.89
CA MET A 79 7.16 1.54 -13.14
C MET A 79 7.82 0.69 -14.23
N ALA A 80 8.84 -0.09 -13.89
CA ALA A 80 9.50 -0.97 -14.85
C ALA A 80 8.53 -2.03 -15.39
N SER A 81 7.67 -2.60 -14.54
CA SER A 81 6.65 -3.56 -14.95
C SER A 81 5.52 -2.95 -15.78
N ALA A 82 5.26 -1.65 -15.64
CA ALA A 82 4.26 -0.94 -16.44
C ALA A 82 4.79 -0.53 -17.82
N TYR A 83 6.12 -0.46 -17.98
CA TYR A 83 6.77 -0.11 -19.24
C TYR A 83 6.90 -1.30 -20.20
N VAL A 84 6.97 -2.52 -19.67
CA VAL A 84 7.04 -3.78 -20.43
C VAL A 84 5.63 -4.26 -20.79
#